data_AF-M2NP16-F1
#
_entry.id   AF-M2NP16-F1
#
_cell.length_a   1.000
_cell.length_b   1.000
_cell.length_c   1.000
_cell.angle_alpha   90.00
_cell.angle_beta   90.00
_cell.angle_gamma   90.00
#
_symmetry.space_group_name_H-M   'P 1'
#
loop_
_entity.id
_entity.type
_entity.pdbx_description
1 polymer ?
#
loop_
_entity_poly.entity_id
_entity_poly.type
_entity_poly.pdbx_seq_one_letter_code
_entity_poly.pdbx_strand_id
1 'polypeptide(L)'
;MDITLIIEAEKHWTGVFEVLAGRRWRISSNHNVRTSSYHCVSYTWGIDRAPNVFGVDGNVSSNTRRSLEAAIASTKRAAVSDQAFWIDAVCVPREGVSRRATLESMGNIYSSARSTIVVLQSTTWEIISRDARSNEPYSEIQLDQLNEDNWINSVWTYQELVNARAVSLTAVGLSSGRSIKGDDFLNCIGFSLDRYKRQHSLSALAIRRRYPVLDAFEDSIADWMVAGYMDRSMLACLTGVAGRYCDPARPTNRMYALLGALTQVASWGAVDENVSQLVQRAMGICDGNGDFSYIYTTNQTQDRSRKWRPDAESDLLPVLRWHIWGDGQPGTTADGIAELQEMVRLDLQTEPSPEVHAHVSKWLCDFAGFHGDQLGRLEAIESELPRTLRSIGFTGSAVCQRCRTGFVLTQEEIQPHETVEAYVSSSIRWAFGTPGIAQVRDGGTDNVRYIVVVHVGPTLRNEPEQSVLLL
;
A
#
# COMPACT_ATOMS: atom_id res chain seq x y z
N MET A 1 -14.34 11.05 17.62
CA MET A 1 -14.43 9.60 17.86
C MET A 1 -13.72 9.31 19.16
N ASP A 2 -14.39 8.57 20.03
CA ASP A 2 -13.83 8.12 21.29
C ASP A 2 -13.23 6.73 21.11
N ILE A 3 -12.09 6.51 21.76
CA ILE A 3 -11.38 5.24 21.77
C ILE A 3 -11.11 4.76 23.18
N THR A 4 -10.89 3.46 23.27
CA THR A 4 -10.37 2.80 24.45
C THR A 4 -8.85 2.87 24.44
N LEU A 5 -8.26 3.28 25.55
CA LEU A 5 -6.81 3.33 25.75
C LEU A 5 -6.42 2.51 26.98
N ILE A 6 -5.19 2.03 26.97
CA ILE A 6 -4.52 1.42 28.12
C ILE A 6 -3.70 2.54 28.77
N ILE A 7 -4.03 2.86 30.02
CA ILE A 7 -3.39 3.94 30.77
C ILE A 7 -2.87 3.42 32.11
N GLU A 8 -1.88 4.10 32.67
CA GLU A 8 -1.34 3.74 33.97
C GLU A 8 -2.42 3.90 35.05
N ALA A 9 -2.56 2.88 35.90
CA ALA A 9 -3.49 2.89 37.01
C ALA A 9 -2.92 3.73 38.15
N GLU A 10 -3.76 4.60 38.72
CA GLU A 10 -3.40 5.36 39.91
C GLU A 10 -3.04 4.42 41.07
N LYS A 11 -2.16 4.87 41.97
CA LYS A 11 -1.70 4.06 43.12
C LYS A 11 -2.87 3.49 43.94
N HIS A 12 -3.96 4.25 44.06
CA HIS A 12 -5.14 3.90 44.84
C HIS A 12 -6.25 3.23 44.02
N TRP A 13 -6.04 2.95 42.73
CA TRP A 13 -7.02 2.27 41.90
C TRP A 13 -7.31 0.85 42.43
N THR A 14 -8.59 0.55 42.66
CA THR A 14 -9.08 -0.74 43.18
C THR A 14 -9.80 -1.59 42.12
N GLY A 15 -10.05 -1.04 40.93
CA GLY A 15 -10.65 -1.79 39.82
C GLY A 15 -9.67 -2.76 39.14
N VAL A 16 -10.10 -3.41 38.06
CA VAL A 16 -9.26 -4.34 37.29
C VAL A 16 -8.03 -3.61 36.74
N PHE A 17 -6.86 -4.19 36.93
CA PHE A 17 -5.59 -3.72 36.40
C PHE A 17 -4.66 -4.91 36.15
N GLU A 18 -3.65 -4.69 35.33
CA GLU A 18 -2.59 -5.67 35.06
C GLU A 18 -1.22 -5.09 35.33
N VAL A 19 -0.29 -5.94 35.75
CA VAL A 19 1.11 -5.54 35.92
C VAL A 19 1.88 -5.92 34.66
N LEU A 20 2.38 -4.91 33.96
CA LEU A 20 3.16 -5.05 32.73
C LEU A 20 4.41 -4.15 32.84
N ALA A 21 5.59 -4.71 32.55
CA ALA A 21 6.87 -4.02 32.71
C ALA A 21 7.04 -3.36 34.11
N GLY A 22 6.51 -4.02 35.15
CA GLY A 22 6.58 -3.56 36.54
C GLY A 22 5.65 -2.39 36.91
N ARG A 23 4.73 -1.97 36.02
CA ARG A 23 3.75 -0.91 36.29
C ARG A 23 2.32 -1.43 36.20
N ARG A 24 1.39 -0.76 36.89
CA ARG A 24 -0.03 -1.13 36.90
C ARG A 24 -0.75 -0.42 35.77
N TRP A 25 -1.44 -1.15 34.91
CA TRP A 25 -2.16 -0.64 33.75
C TRP A 25 -3.63 -0.99 33.83
N ARG A 26 -4.48 -0.11 33.33
CA ARG A 26 -5.93 -0.35 33.23
C ARG A 26 -6.46 0.10 31.88
N ILE A 27 -7.60 -0.45 31.52
CA ILE A 27 -8.39 0.05 30.39
C ILE A 27 -9.12 1.32 30.82
N SER A 28 -9.17 2.30 29.93
CA SER A 28 -9.96 3.51 30.07
C SER A 28 -10.66 3.82 28.76
N SER A 29 -11.96 4.06 28.82
CA SER A 29 -12.78 4.45 27.66
C SER A 29 -12.93 5.97 27.58
N ASN A 30 -13.59 6.46 26.51
CA ASN A 30 -13.97 7.85 26.29
C ASN A 30 -12.78 8.81 26.06
N HIS A 31 -11.69 8.31 25.47
CA HIS A 31 -10.57 9.14 25.06
C HIS A 31 -10.78 9.65 23.65
N ASN A 32 -10.70 10.96 23.44
CA ASN A 32 -10.82 11.53 22.11
C ASN A 32 -9.54 11.28 21.31
N VAL A 33 -9.67 10.61 20.16
CA VAL A 33 -8.55 10.24 19.26
C VAL A 33 -7.64 11.41 18.92
N ARG A 34 -8.18 12.62 18.72
CA ARG A 34 -7.41 13.78 18.25
C ARG A 34 -6.69 14.55 19.35
N THR A 35 -7.21 14.52 20.57
CA THR A 35 -6.67 15.31 21.69
C THR A 35 -5.88 14.47 22.69
N SER A 36 -6.04 13.15 22.67
CA SER A 36 -5.34 12.25 23.58
C SER A 36 -3.93 11.97 23.03
N SER A 37 -2.92 12.01 23.89
CA SER A 37 -1.55 11.59 23.53
C SER A 37 -1.36 10.11 23.85
N TYR A 38 -1.20 9.28 22.82
CA TYR A 38 -1.01 7.83 22.98
C TYR A 38 -0.07 7.25 21.92
N HIS A 39 0.39 6.03 22.16
CA HIS A 39 1.18 5.23 21.23
C HIS A 39 0.32 4.08 20.69
N CYS A 40 0.33 3.84 19.38
CA CYS A 40 -0.21 2.61 18.81
C CYS A 40 0.82 1.49 18.95
N VAL A 41 0.37 0.28 19.26
CA VAL A 41 1.20 -0.94 19.27
C VAL A 41 0.82 -1.80 18.08
N SER A 42 1.78 -1.97 17.18
CA SER A 42 1.65 -2.76 15.94
C SER A 42 2.41 -4.07 16.11
N TYR A 43 1.74 -5.21 15.88
CA TYR A 43 2.34 -6.53 16.09
C TYR A 43 1.60 -7.62 15.29
N THR A 44 2.24 -8.78 15.12
CA THR A 44 1.60 -9.94 14.50
C THR A 44 0.84 -10.78 15.54
N TRP A 45 -0.41 -11.09 15.22
CA TRP A 45 -1.18 -12.09 15.94
C TRP A 45 -0.57 -13.49 15.73
N GLY A 46 -0.20 -14.14 16.83
CA GLY A 46 0.12 -15.57 16.83
C GLY A 46 -1.14 -16.43 16.70
N ILE A 47 -0.93 -17.69 16.28
CA ILE A 47 -1.98 -18.71 16.10
C ILE A 47 -2.70 -18.99 17.44
N ASP A 48 -1.94 -19.07 18.53
CA ASP A 48 -2.48 -19.39 19.83
C ASP A 48 -3.32 -18.26 20.42
N ARG A 49 -4.35 -18.67 21.16
CA ARG A 49 -5.29 -17.78 21.84
C ARG A 49 -5.13 -17.88 23.35
N ALA A 50 -5.20 -16.75 24.03
CA ALA A 50 -5.13 -16.65 25.48
C ALA A 50 -6.23 -15.71 26.00
N PRO A 51 -6.65 -15.83 27.28
CA PRO A 51 -7.59 -14.89 27.88
C PRO A 51 -7.12 -13.45 27.73
N ASN A 52 -8.05 -12.50 27.57
CA ASN A 52 -7.70 -11.09 27.54
C ASN A 52 -6.95 -10.69 28.81
N VAL A 53 -5.85 -9.97 28.62
CA VAL A 53 -4.95 -9.56 29.69
C VAL A 53 -5.69 -8.76 30.76
N PHE A 54 -6.64 -7.91 30.41
CA PHE A 54 -7.35 -7.03 31.35
C PHE A 54 -8.72 -7.57 31.79
N GLY A 55 -8.95 -8.89 31.72
CA GLY A 55 -10.19 -9.50 32.21
C GLY A 55 -11.45 -9.13 31.39
N VAL A 56 -11.28 -8.63 30.17
CA VAL A 56 -12.39 -8.44 29.21
C VAL A 56 -12.74 -9.80 28.62
N ASP A 57 -14.03 -10.11 28.48
CA ASP A 57 -14.47 -11.38 27.93
C ASP A 57 -13.86 -11.70 26.54
N GLY A 58 -13.57 -12.99 26.35
CA GLY A 58 -13.03 -13.55 25.12
C GLY A 58 -11.50 -13.62 25.06
N ASN A 59 -11.01 -14.38 24.08
CA ASN A 59 -9.59 -14.62 23.90
C ASN A 59 -8.95 -13.62 22.93
N VAL A 60 -7.71 -13.25 23.20
CA VAL A 60 -6.81 -12.48 22.32
C VAL A 60 -5.70 -13.37 21.80
N SER A 61 -4.88 -12.88 20.87
CA SER A 61 -3.63 -13.59 20.51
C SER A 61 -2.73 -13.75 21.73
N SER A 62 -2.07 -14.89 21.89
CA SER A 62 -1.07 -15.14 22.93
C SER A 62 0.16 -14.21 22.87
N ASN A 63 0.34 -13.51 21.74
CA ASN A 63 1.39 -12.50 21.58
C ASN A 63 1.01 -11.16 22.23
N THR A 64 -0.27 -10.87 22.41
CA THR A 64 -0.78 -9.55 22.83
C THR A 64 -0.12 -9.04 24.12
N ARG A 65 -0.07 -9.87 25.18
CA ARG A 65 0.54 -9.49 26.47
C ARG A 65 2.01 -9.14 26.32
N ARG A 66 2.75 -10.02 25.63
CA ARG A 66 4.20 -9.90 25.45
C ARG A 66 4.56 -8.71 24.58
N SER A 67 3.77 -8.45 23.53
CA SER A 67 3.96 -7.28 22.67
C SER A 67 3.67 -5.98 23.39
N LEU A 68 2.57 -5.91 24.15
CA LEU A 68 2.24 -4.73 24.94
C LEU A 68 3.32 -4.45 26.00
N GLU A 69 3.81 -5.48 26.69
CA GLU A 69 4.89 -5.34 27.67
C GLU A 69 6.20 -4.84 27.03
N ALA A 70 6.58 -5.37 25.86
CA ALA A 70 7.72 -4.90 25.11
C ALA A 70 7.58 -3.44 24.67
N ALA A 71 6.40 -3.06 24.15
CA ALA A 71 6.12 -1.69 23.75
C ALA A 71 6.24 -0.73 24.93
N ILE A 72 5.62 -1.06 26.08
CA ILE A 72 5.73 -0.27 27.31
C ILE A 72 7.19 -0.11 27.73
N ALA A 73 7.95 -1.21 27.79
CA ALA A 73 9.34 -1.19 28.19
C ALA A 73 10.22 -0.35 27.23
N SER A 74 9.88 -0.34 25.93
CA SER A 74 10.62 0.40 24.90
C SER A 74 10.43 1.93 24.97
N THR A 75 9.33 2.38 25.58
CA THR A 75 9.11 3.80 25.82
C THR A 75 10.00 4.24 26.98
N LYS A 76 10.88 5.23 26.75
CA LYS A 76 11.69 5.81 27.81
C LYS A 76 10.77 6.21 28.97
N ARG A 77 11.24 6.03 30.21
CA ARG A 77 10.66 6.64 31.42
C ARG A 77 10.82 8.16 31.34
N ALA A 78 10.17 8.81 30.38
CA ALA A 78 9.95 10.24 30.49
C ALA A 78 9.19 10.44 31.80
N ALA A 79 9.56 11.46 32.58
CA ALA A 79 8.99 11.74 33.90
C ALA A 79 7.49 12.12 33.89
N VAL A 80 6.80 11.86 32.78
CA VAL A 80 5.42 12.25 32.52
C VAL A 80 4.55 11.02 32.64
N SER A 81 3.62 11.09 33.59
CA SER A 81 2.53 10.14 33.89
C SER A 81 1.51 9.93 32.77
N ASP A 82 1.75 10.47 31.57
CA ASP A 82 0.74 10.63 30.51
C ASP A 82 0.97 9.66 29.34
N GLN A 83 1.54 8.48 29.63
CA GLN A 83 1.70 7.44 28.63
C GLN A 83 0.40 6.63 28.51
N ALA A 84 -0.21 6.69 27.34
CA ALA A 84 -1.33 5.85 26.95
C ALA A 84 -0.96 4.98 25.75
N PHE A 85 -1.53 3.78 25.69
CA PHE A 85 -1.28 2.82 24.61
C PHE A 85 -2.60 2.38 23.98
N TRP A 86 -2.58 2.21 22.67
CA TRP A 86 -3.65 1.58 21.91
C TRP A 86 -3.10 0.30 21.27
N ILE A 87 -3.77 -0.83 21.49
CA ILE A 87 -3.44 -2.12 20.87
C ILE A 87 -4.75 -2.77 20.45
N ASP A 88 -4.85 -3.17 19.18
CA ASP A 88 -6.10 -3.59 18.54
C ASP A 88 -6.84 -4.69 19.34
N ALA A 89 -6.14 -5.72 19.79
CA ALA A 89 -6.73 -6.87 20.46
C ALA A 89 -7.40 -6.56 21.82
N VAL A 90 -7.07 -5.41 22.41
CA VAL A 90 -7.63 -4.95 23.69
C VAL A 90 -8.54 -3.73 23.50
N CYS A 91 -8.12 -2.77 22.68
CA CYS A 91 -8.79 -1.48 22.54
C CYS A 91 -9.94 -1.49 21.52
N VAL A 92 -9.96 -2.45 20.59
CA VAL A 92 -11.07 -2.62 19.65
C VAL A 92 -12.20 -3.38 20.35
N PRO A 93 -13.45 -2.86 20.35
CA PRO A 93 -14.59 -3.59 20.87
C PRO A 93 -14.72 -4.97 20.20
N ARG A 94 -15.24 -5.96 20.92
CA ARG A 94 -15.27 -7.36 20.44
C ARG A 94 -16.20 -7.59 19.26
N GLU A 95 -17.37 -6.95 19.28
CA GLU A 95 -18.44 -7.19 18.35
C GLU A 95 -19.30 -5.94 18.16
N GLY A 96 -20.22 -6.01 17.19
CA GLY A 96 -21.23 -5.00 16.97
C GLY A 96 -20.74 -3.73 16.29
N VAL A 97 -21.58 -2.68 16.37
CA VAL A 97 -21.38 -1.40 15.69
C VAL A 97 -20.08 -0.71 16.14
N SER A 98 -19.78 -0.74 17.43
CA SER A 98 -18.57 -0.10 17.97
C SER A 98 -17.27 -0.75 17.47
N ARG A 99 -17.26 -2.08 17.28
CA ARG A 99 -16.13 -2.77 16.65
C ARG A 99 -15.90 -2.27 15.23
N ARG A 100 -16.97 -2.28 14.42
CA ARG A 100 -16.92 -1.83 13.02
C ARG A 100 -16.45 -0.39 12.91
N ALA A 101 -17.07 0.51 13.68
CA ALA A 101 -16.68 1.91 13.73
C ALA A 101 -15.20 2.10 14.13
N THR A 102 -14.66 1.23 15.00
CA THR A 102 -13.24 1.27 15.38
C THR A 102 -12.32 0.78 14.26
N LEU A 103 -12.68 -0.33 13.58
CA LEU A 103 -11.92 -0.83 12.42
C LEU A 103 -11.91 0.17 11.27
N GLU A 104 -13.05 0.79 10.98
CA GLU A 104 -13.17 1.90 10.03
C GLU A 104 -12.36 3.13 10.45
N SER A 105 -12.06 3.28 11.73
CA SER A 105 -11.31 4.43 12.21
C SER A 105 -9.82 4.15 12.38
N MET A 106 -9.31 2.98 11.96
CA MET A 106 -7.90 2.64 12.16
C MET A 106 -6.97 3.67 11.53
N GLY A 107 -7.25 4.15 10.31
CA GLY A 107 -6.48 5.23 9.69
C GLY A 107 -6.38 6.48 10.57
N ASN A 108 -7.52 6.96 11.08
CA ASN A 108 -7.61 8.09 12.02
C ASN A 108 -6.88 7.83 13.35
N ILE A 109 -6.95 6.60 13.87
CA ILE A 109 -6.32 6.21 15.14
C ILE A 109 -4.79 6.21 14.99
N TYR A 110 -4.25 5.60 13.94
CA TYR A 110 -2.80 5.59 13.72
C TYR A 110 -2.28 6.98 13.35
N SER A 111 -3.01 7.75 12.54
CA SER A 111 -2.61 9.12 12.16
C SER A 111 -2.68 10.14 13.29
N SER A 112 -3.49 9.88 14.32
CA SER A 112 -3.58 10.75 15.50
C SER A 112 -2.63 10.34 16.63
N ALA A 113 -2.11 9.10 16.61
CA ALA A 113 -1.17 8.62 17.60
C ALA A 113 0.14 9.42 17.57
N ARG A 114 0.78 9.56 18.74
CA ARG A 114 2.11 10.17 18.86
C ARG A 114 3.16 9.39 18.10
N SER A 115 3.10 8.07 18.17
CA SER A 115 3.95 7.16 17.40
C SER A 115 3.32 5.77 17.31
N THR A 116 3.78 5.00 16.34
CA THR A 116 3.52 3.56 16.21
C THR A 116 4.75 2.80 16.69
N ILE A 117 4.57 1.95 17.70
CA ILE A 117 5.59 1.05 18.22
C ILE A 117 5.36 -0.32 17.59
N VAL A 118 6.28 -0.72 16.71
CA VAL A 118 6.27 -2.00 16.05
C VAL A 118 7.00 -3.02 16.93
N VAL A 119 6.32 -4.12 17.26
CA VAL A 119 6.91 -5.21 18.01
C VAL A 119 7.19 -6.37 17.07
N LEU A 120 8.46 -6.55 16.75
CA LEU A 120 8.96 -7.58 15.84
C LEU A 120 9.14 -8.92 16.56
N GLN A 121 9.29 -9.97 15.74
CA GLN A 121 9.78 -11.27 16.20
C GLN A 121 11.24 -11.16 16.66
N SER A 122 11.63 -12.02 17.61
CA SER A 122 12.98 -12.00 18.17
C SER A 122 14.07 -12.25 17.11
N THR A 123 13.79 -13.12 16.13
CA THR A 123 14.69 -13.40 15.00
C THR A 123 14.95 -12.15 14.16
N THR A 124 13.89 -11.47 13.73
CA THR A 124 13.95 -10.19 13.00
C THR A 124 14.70 -9.14 13.82
N TRP A 125 14.45 -9.07 15.12
CA TRP A 125 15.14 -8.15 16.01
C TRP A 125 16.65 -8.40 16.12
N GLU A 126 17.08 -9.65 16.21
CA GLU A 126 18.51 -10.01 16.30
C GLU A 126 19.28 -9.52 15.07
N ILE A 127 18.66 -9.63 13.89
CA ILE A 127 19.22 -9.14 12.63
C ILE A 127 19.38 -7.61 12.69
N ILE A 128 18.31 -6.90 13.03
CA ILE A 128 18.31 -5.43 12.91
C ILE A 128 19.09 -4.74 14.03
N SER A 129 19.13 -5.35 15.21
CA SER A 129 19.71 -4.72 16.41
C SER A 129 21.22 -4.88 16.51
N ARG A 130 21.80 -5.82 15.77
CA ARG A 130 23.25 -5.97 15.59
C ARG A 130 23.77 -4.97 14.55
N ASP A 131 23.04 -4.79 13.45
CA ASP A 131 23.58 -4.16 12.24
C ASP A 131 23.18 -2.69 12.03
N ALA A 132 22.14 -2.19 12.72
CA ALA A 132 21.79 -0.77 12.75
C ALA A 132 22.92 0.15 13.28
N ARG A 133 24.05 -0.44 13.71
CA ARG A 133 25.24 0.27 14.20
C ARG A 133 26.51 -0.01 13.40
N SER A 134 26.53 -1.04 12.53
CA SER A 134 27.76 -1.51 11.87
C SER A 134 27.93 -1.05 10.42
N ASN A 135 26.88 -0.50 9.78
CA ASN A 135 26.85 -0.24 8.33
C ASN A 135 27.22 -1.47 7.47
N GLU A 136 27.14 -2.67 8.04
CA GLU A 136 27.36 -3.92 7.32
C GLU A 136 26.04 -4.35 6.66
N PRO A 137 26.07 -4.77 5.38
CA PRO A 137 24.87 -5.27 4.71
C PRO A 137 24.45 -6.62 5.30
N TYR A 138 23.14 -6.88 5.28
CA TYR A 138 22.61 -8.19 5.61
C TYR A 138 23.14 -9.28 4.65
N SER A 139 23.49 -10.42 5.23
CA SER A 139 23.75 -11.66 4.48
C SER A 139 22.47 -12.19 3.82
N GLU A 140 22.61 -13.08 2.84
CA GLU A 140 21.48 -13.72 2.17
C GLU A 140 20.51 -14.41 3.14
N ILE A 141 21.04 -15.12 4.15
CA ILE A 141 20.22 -15.79 5.18
C ILE A 141 19.42 -14.77 5.98
N GLN A 142 20.02 -13.62 6.31
CA GLN A 142 19.31 -12.56 7.04
C GLN A 142 18.22 -11.92 6.16
N LEU A 143 18.48 -11.68 4.87
CA LEU A 143 17.47 -11.17 3.93
C LEU A 143 16.31 -12.16 3.76
N ASP A 144 16.60 -13.46 3.67
CA ASP A 144 15.57 -14.51 3.63
C ASP A 144 14.68 -14.48 4.88
N GLN A 145 15.29 -14.42 6.07
CA GLN A 145 14.57 -14.34 7.33
C GLN A 145 13.71 -13.08 7.45
N LEU A 146 14.22 -11.91 7.03
CA LEU A 146 13.45 -10.67 7.03
C LEU A 146 12.29 -10.74 6.03
N ASN A 147 12.49 -11.36 4.86
CA ASN A 147 11.45 -11.50 3.84
C ASN A 147 10.32 -12.46 4.27
N GLU A 148 10.58 -13.34 5.24
CA GLU A 148 9.59 -14.23 5.85
C GLU A 148 8.89 -13.63 7.09
N ASP A 149 9.24 -12.42 7.51
CA ASP A 149 8.65 -11.80 8.70
C ASP A 149 7.16 -11.51 8.49
N ASN A 150 6.34 -12.07 9.39
CA ASN A 150 4.88 -11.98 9.31
C ASN A 150 4.36 -10.55 9.47
N TRP A 151 5.03 -9.70 10.24
CA TRP A 151 4.64 -8.30 10.35
C TRP A 151 4.95 -7.60 9.03
N ILE A 152 6.18 -7.72 8.50
CA ILE A 152 6.55 -7.07 7.24
C ILE A 152 5.61 -7.47 6.09
N ASN A 153 5.20 -8.74 6.03
CA ASN A 153 4.33 -9.28 4.98
C ASN A 153 2.83 -8.94 5.17
N SER A 154 2.38 -8.59 6.38
CA SER A 154 0.95 -8.38 6.66
C SER A 154 0.36 -7.22 5.84
N VAL A 155 -0.89 -7.39 5.37
CA VAL A 155 -1.65 -6.32 4.71
C VAL A 155 -1.91 -5.13 5.64
N TRP A 156 -2.07 -5.38 6.93
CA TRP A 156 -2.31 -4.33 7.94
C TRP A 156 -1.11 -3.41 8.10
N THR A 157 0.10 -3.95 7.95
CA THR A 157 1.36 -3.19 8.07
C THR A 157 1.39 -1.96 7.19
N TYR A 158 0.80 -2.02 6.01
CA TYR A 158 0.73 -0.85 5.13
C TYR A 158 0.04 0.32 5.82
N GLN A 159 -1.23 0.19 6.23
CA GLN A 159 -1.95 1.31 6.85
C GLN A 159 -1.36 1.75 8.19
N GLU A 160 -0.79 0.81 8.96
CA GLU A 160 -0.22 1.09 10.28
C GLU A 160 1.09 1.85 10.18
N LEU A 161 1.87 1.58 9.13
CA LEU A 161 3.12 2.25 8.83
C LEU A 161 2.87 3.61 8.21
N VAL A 162 2.11 3.67 7.11
CA VAL A 162 1.99 4.91 6.33
C VAL A 162 1.26 6.00 7.11
N ASN A 163 0.30 5.65 7.98
CA ASN A 163 -0.35 6.63 8.84
C ASN A 163 0.46 7.03 10.07
N ALA A 164 1.58 6.38 10.38
CA ALA A 164 2.34 6.67 11.58
C ALA A 164 3.04 8.05 11.50
N ARG A 165 2.86 8.89 12.53
CA ARG A 165 3.65 10.14 12.66
C ARG A 165 5.13 9.89 12.97
N ALA A 166 5.40 8.81 13.67
CA ALA A 166 6.73 8.34 14.02
C ALA A 166 6.66 6.84 14.23
N VAL A 167 7.71 6.13 13.83
CA VAL A 167 7.81 4.68 13.95
C VAL A 167 9.00 4.35 14.84
N SER A 168 8.82 3.39 15.75
CA SER A 168 9.91 2.81 16.52
C SER A 168 9.73 1.30 16.60
N LEU A 169 10.81 0.57 16.44
CA LEU A 169 10.80 -0.89 16.46
C LEU A 169 11.40 -1.41 17.76
N THR A 170 10.79 -2.45 18.31
CA THR A 170 11.25 -3.18 19.49
C THR A 170 10.91 -4.66 19.32
N ALA A 171 11.19 -5.49 20.34
CA ALA A 171 10.90 -6.91 20.31
C ALA A 171 10.55 -7.47 21.69
N VAL A 172 9.91 -8.62 21.68
CA VAL A 172 9.59 -9.37 22.90
C VAL A 172 10.87 -9.85 23.59
N GLY A 173 10.92 -9.72 24.92
CA GLY A 173 12.00 -10.30 25.74
C GLY A 173 13.24 -9.42 25.91
N LEU A 174 13.22 -8.16 25.46
CA LEU A 174 14.36 -7.26 25.61
C LEU A 174 14.50 -6.73 27.04
N SER A 175 15.63 -7.02 27.68
CA SER A 175 15.93 -6.64 29.07
C SER A 175 16.12 -5.13 29.31
N SER A 176 16.32 -4.34 28.26
CA SER A 176 16.75 -2.93 28.35
C SER A 176 15.80 -1.93 27.70
N GLY A 177 14.59 -2.33 27.30
CA GLY A 177 13.67 -1.41 26.62
C GLY A 177 14.26 -0.80 25.36
N ARG A 178 15.11 -1.55 24.66
CA ARG A 178 15.78 -1.08 23.44
C ARG A 178 14.73 -0.86 22.35
N SER A 179 14.88 0.26 21.66
CA SER A 179 14.16 0.56 20.43
C SER A 179 15.11 1.13 19.40
N ILE A 180 14.77 0.91 18.13
CA ILE A 180 15.43 1.49 16.96
C ILE A 180 14.39 2.36 16.28
N LYS A 181 14.79 3.52 15.72
CA LYS A 181 13.84 4.35 15.00
C LYS A 181 13.43 3.67 13.70
N GLY A 182 12.24 4.02 13.20
CA GLY A 182 11.76 3.61 11.89
C GLY A 182 12.84 3.79 10.84
N ASP A 183 13.20 5.04 10.54
CA ASP A 183 14.18 5.44 9.54
C ASP A 183 15.50 4.67 9.58
N ASP A 184 16.06 4.43 10.76
CA ASP A 184 17.30 3.65 10.92
C ASP A 184 17.14 2.22 10.38
N PHE A 185 16.06 1.53 10.74
CA PHE A 185 15.78 0.16 10.28
C PHE A 185 15.61 0.10 8.75
N LEU A 186 14.92 1.09 8.19
CA LEU A 186 14.61 1.13 6.76
C LEU A 186 15.85 1.43 5.93
N ASN A 187 16.68 2.37 6.39
CA ASN A 187 17.97 2.68 5.76
C ASN A 187 18.86 1.44 5.70
N CYS A 188 18.88 0.61 6.75
CA CYS A 188 19.63 -0.64 6.75
C CYS A 188 19.11 -1.66 5.73
N ILE A 189 17.79 -1.83 5.60
CA ILE A 189 17.20 -2.75 4.61
C ILE A 189 17.51 -2.27 3.19
N GLY A 190 17.19 -1.02 2.86
CA GLY A 190 17.40 -0.47 1.52
C GLY A 190 18.87 -0.51 1.10
N PHE A 191 19.78 -0.14 2.02
CA PHE A 191 21.22 -0.28 1.79
C PHE A 191 21.65 -1.73 1.55
N SER A 192 21.11 -2.68 2.32
CA SER A 192 21.44 -4.10 2.19
C SER A 192 20.93 -4.69 0.87
N LEU A 193 19.70 -4.37 0.47
CA LEU A 193 19.12 -4.80 -0.81
C LEU A 193 19.90 -4.23 -2.00
N ASP A 194 20.23 -2.93 -1.98
CA ASP A 194 21.01 -2.31 -3.06
C ASP A 194 22.43 -2.90 -3.15
N ARG A 195 23.07 -3.19 -2.01
CA ARG A 195 24.39 -3.82 -1.98
C ARG A 195 24.33 -5.27 -2.46
N TYR A 196 23.36 -6.05 -2.02
CA TYR A 196 23.14 -7.42 -2.49
C TYR A 196 22.90 -7.45 -4.01
N LYS A 197 22.04 -6.56 -4.51
CA LYS A 197 21.80 -6.36 -5.94
C LYS A 197 23.10 -6.14 -6.73
N ARG A 198 23.97 -5.24 -6.26
CA ARG A 198 25.26 -4.94 -6.92
C ARG A 198 26.25 -6.09 -6.84
N GLN A 199 26.36 -6.74 -5.68
CA GLN A 199 27.31 -7.85 -5.46
C GLN A 199 27.00 -9.06 -6.33
N HIS A 200 25.71 -9.32 -6.56
CA HIS A 200 25.24 -10.45 -7.36
C HIS A 200 24.88 -10.08 -8.81
N SER A 201 25.16 -8.83 -9.23
CA SER A 201 24.80 -8.30 -10.56
C SER A 201 23.34 -8.56 -10.94
N LEU A 202 22.43 -8.40 -9.96
CA LEU A 202 21.01 -8.63 -10.15
C LEU A 202 20.32 -7.36 -10.66
N SER A 203 19.29 -7.55 -11.47
CA SER A 203 18.38 -6.49 -11.88
C SER A 203 17.37 -6.16 -10.76
N ALA A 204 16.72 -5.00 -10.82
CA ALA A 204 15.68 -4.64 -9.85
C ALA A 204 14.53 -5.68 -9.84
N LEU A 205 14.16 -6.19 -11.01
CA LEU A 205 13.17 -7.25 -11.13
C LEU A 205 13.62 -8.57 -10.49
N ALA A 206 14.90 -8.91 -10.60
CA ALA A 206 15.45 -10.11 -9.95
C ALA A 206 15.38 -10.00 -8.42
N ILE A 207 15.66 -8.82 -7.86
CA ILE A 207 15.49 -8.55 -6.43
C ILE A 207 14.03 -8.69 -6.01
N ARG A 208 13.09 -8.07 -6.73
CA ARG A 208 11.66 -8.17 -6.42
C ARG A 208 11.14 -9.61 -6.47
N ARG A 209 11.64 -10.43 -7.39
CA ARG A 209 11.29 -11.86 -7.46
C ARG A 209 11.85 -12.65 -6.28
N ARG A 210 13.07 -12.33 -5.83
CA ARG A 210 13.75 -13.03 -4.74
C ARG A 210 13.20 -12.61 -3.37
N TYR A 211 12.94 -11.32 -3.18
CA TYR A 211 12.55 -10.69 -1.91
C TYR A 211 11.28 -9.82 -2.06
N PRO A 212 10.14 -10.38 -2.50
CA PRO A 212 8.94 -9.60 -2.80
C PRO A 212 8.36 -8.87 -1.58
N VAL A 213 8.54 -9.42 -0.38
CA VAL A 213 8.02 -8.83 0.86
C VAL A 213 8.87 -7.63 1.27
N LEU A 214 10.19 -7.74 1.19
CA LEU A 214 11.10 -6.62 1.49
C LEU A 214 10.98 -5.50 0.46
N ASP A 215 10.83 -5.85 -0.81
CA ASP A 215 10.64 -4.89 -1.90
C ASP A 215 9.32 -4.09 -1.71
N ALA A 216 8.20 -4.77 -1.42
CA ALA A 216 6.93 -4.11 -1.08
C ALA A 216 7.01 -3.27 0.22
N PHE A 217 7.88 -3.67 1.15
CA PHE A 217 8.11 -2.90 2.37
C PHE A 217 8.91 -1.63 2.07
N GLU A 218 9.95 -1.69 1.23
CA GLU A 218 10.69 -0.51 0.74
C GLU A 218 9.75 0.51 0.07
N ASP A 219 8.82 0.04 -0.77
CA ASP A 219 7.78 0.88 -1.37
C ASP A 219 6.91 1.60 -0.30
N SER A 220 6.56 0.89 0.79
CA SER A 220 5.72 1.44 1.87
C SER A 220 6.45 2.47 2.74
N ILE A 221 7.78 2.34 2.83
CA ILE A 221 8.63 3.30 3.53
C ILE A 221 8.74 4.58 2.74
N ALA A 222 8.96 4.46 1.43
CA ALA A 222 9.01 5.62 0.55
C ALA A 222 7.70 6.42 0.67
N ASP A 223 6.56 5.74 0.64
CA ASP A 223 5.24 6.33 0.90
C ASP A 223 5.17 7.01 2.28
N TRP A 224 5.52 6.31 3.37
CA TRP A 224 5.54 6.90 4.72
C TRP A 224 6.38 8.18 4.80
N MET A 225 7.55 8.21 4.17
CA MET A 225 8.46 9.37 4.21
C MET A 225 7.96 10.56 3.40
N VAL A 226 7.17 10.34 2.34
CA VAL A 226 6.65 11.41 1.46
C VAL A 226 5.21 11.82 1.78
N ALA A 227 4.44 10.99 2.47
CA ALA A 227 3.02 11.21 2.72
C ALA A 227 2.70 12.42 3.62
N GLY A 228 3.68 12.98 4.32
CA GLY A 228 3.51 14.26 5.02
C GLY A 228 3.30 15.46 4.07
N TYR A 229 3.56 15.29 2.77
CA TYR A 229 3.51 16.34 1.76
C TYR A 229 2.37 16.18 0.74
N MET A 230 1.80 14.98 0.59
CA MET A 230 0.80 14.65 -0.43
C MET A 230 -0.28 13.73 0.17
N ASP A 231 -1.54 13.98 -0.15
CA ASP A 231 -2.61 13.00 0.10
C ASP A 231 -2.36 11.75 -0.77
N ARG A 232 -2.69 10.56 -0.26
CA ARG A 232 -2.45 9.32 -1.00
C ARG A 232 -3.55 9.08 -2.01
N SER A 233 -3.15 8.89 -3.26
CA SER A 233 -4.07 8.41 -4.29
C SER A 233 -4.49 6.97 -4.04
N MET A 234 -5.68 6.64 -4.52
CA MET A 234 -6.25 5.31 -4.44
C MET A 234 -5.37 4.26 -5.14
N LEU A 235 -4.79 4.58 -6.29
CA LEU A 235 -3.85 3.67 -6.97
C LEU A 235 -2.60 3.43 -6.12
N ALA A 236 -2.06 4.44 -5.43
CA ALA A 236 -0.92 4.24 -4.53
C ALA A 236 -1.28 3.26 -3.41
N CYS A 237 -2.42 3.48 -2.75
CA CYS A 237 -2.91 2.59 -1.72
C CYS A 237 -3.14 1.16 -2.22
N LEU A 238 -3.73 0.99 -3.42
CA LEU A 238 -3.93 -0.31 -4.05
C LEU A 238 -2.61 -1.04 -4.30
N THR A 239 -1.59 -0.34 -4.81
CA THR A 239 -0.27 -0.93 -5.04
C THR A 239 0.40 -1.35 -3.73
N GLY A 240 0.27 -0.54 -2.68
CA GLY A 240 0.83 -0.82 -1.35
C GLY A 240 0.25 -2.06 -0.68
N VAL A 241 -1.02 -2.40 -0.95
CA VAL A 241 -1.68 -3.60 -0.37
C VAL A 241 -1.66 -4.85 -1.26
N ALA A 242 -1.48 -4.71 -2.58
CA ALA A 242 -1.68 -5.80 -3.53
C ALA A 242 -0.70 -6.99 -3.38
N GLY A 243 0.53 -6.73 -2.90
CA GLY A 243 1.56 -7.75 -2.71
C GLY A 243 1.59 -8.41 -1.33
N ARG A 244 0.75 -7.97 -0.40
CA ARG A 244 0.82 -8.33 1.01
C ARG A 244 -0.06 -9.52 1.37
N TYR A 245 0.38 -10.29 2.36
CA TYR A 245 -0.40 -11.39 2.92
C TYR A 245 -1.68 -10.88 3.59
N CYS A 246 -2.80 -11.45 3.17
CA CYS A 246 -4.11 -11.27 3.77
C CYS A 246 -4.67 -12.65 4.13
N ASP A 247 -5.17 -12.80 5.34
CA ASP A 247 -5.81 -14.04 5.80
C ASP A 247 -6.99 -14.41 4.87
N PRO A 248 -6.95 -15.56 4.17
CA PRO A 248 -8.02 -15.98 3.27
C PRO A 248 -9.37 -16.18 3.99
N ALA A 249 -9.37 -16.43 5.30
CA ALA A 249 -10.60 -16.53 6.09
C ALA A 249 -11.24 -15.15 6.36
N ARG A 250 -10.53 -14.05 6.08
CA ARG A 250 -10.97 -12.67 6.31
C ARG A 250 -10.57 -11.75 5.16
N PRO A 251 -11.11 -11.97 3.94
CA PRO A 251 -10.75 -11.21 2.75
C PRO A 251 -11.03 -9.70 2.90
N THR A 252 -12.00 -9.32 3.72
CA THR A 252 -12.31 -7.90 4.01
C THR A 252 -11.16 -7.15 4.68
N ASN A 253 -10.21 -7.83 5.31
CA ASN A 253 -9.04 -7.19 5.94
C ASN A 253 -8.23 -6.36 4.94
N ARG A 254 -8.10 -6.81 3.68
CA ARG A 254 -7.41 -6.03 2.65
C ARG A 254 -8.11 -4.71 2.39
N MET A 255 -9.43 -4.72 2.29
CA MET A 255 -10.21 -3.50 2.06
C MET A 255 -10.21 -2.58 3.28
N TYR A 256 -10.21 -3.10 4.50
CA TYR A 256 -10.02 -2.27 5.70
C TYR A 256 -8.63 -1.64 5.75
N ALA A 257 -7.57 -2.38 5.38
CA ALA A 257 -6.23 -1.84 5.26
C ALA A 257 -6.14 -0.75 4.18
N LEU A 258 -6.75 -0.98 3.01
CA LEU A 258 -6.82 0.00 1.94
C LEU A 258 -7.53 1.28 2.38
N LEU A 259 -8.75 1.16 2.93
CA LEU A 259 -9.55 2.30 3.39
C LEU A 259 -8.84 3.08 4.51
N GLY A 260 -8.20 2.38 5.46
CA GLY A 260 -7.43 3.01 6.53
C GLY A 260 -6.21 3.79 6.02
N ALA A 261 -5.58 3.35 4.93
CA ALA A 261 -4.49 4.10 4.29
C ALA A 261 -5.00 5.29 3.44
N LEU A 262 -6.16 5.13 2.81
CA LEU A 262 -6.80 6.10 1.92
C LEU A 262 -7.42 7.29 2.67
N THR A 263 -7.98 7.07 3.86
CA THR A 263 -8.68 8.14 4.59
C THR A 263 -8.47 8.09 6.10
N GLN A 264 -8.32 9.29 6.67
CA GLN A 264 -8.19 9.52 8.11
C GLN A 264 -9.50 10.03 8.74
N VAL A 265 -10.62 10.00 8.00
CA VAL A 265 -11.94 10.32 8.55
C VAL A 265 -12.34 9.21 9.53
N ALA A 266 -12.88 9.57 10.70
CA ALA A 266 -13.35 8.59 11.66
C ALA A 266 -14.72 8.03 11.25
N SER A 267 -14.89 6.71 11.31
CA SER A 267 -16.09 5.91 11.00
C SER A 267 -16.89 6.43 9.82
N TRP A 268 -16.80 5.73 8.70
CA TRP A 268 -17.37 6.17 7.44
C TRP A 268 -18.86 5.80 7.29
N GLY A 269 -19.55 5.42 8.36
CA GLY A 269 -20.97 5.04 8.38
C GLY A 269 -21.20 3.53 8.40
N ALA A 270 -22.47 3.10 8.48
CA ALA A 270 -22.82 1.68 8.50
C ALA A 270 -22.57 1.04 7.12
N VAL A 271 -21.44 0.36 6.97
CA VAL A 271 -21.17 -0.50 5.80
C VAL A 271 -21.11 -1.95 6.28
N ASP A 272 -21.71 -2.87 5.51
CA ASP A 272 -21.83 -4.29 5.85
C ASP A 272 -20.53 -5.07 5.59
N GLU A 273 -20.49 -6.30 6.08
CA GLU A 273 -19.30 -7.13 6.23
C GLU A 273 -18.74 -7.75 4.93
N ASN A 274 -19.17 -7.29 3.75
CA ASN A 274 -18.73 -7.85 2.47
C ASN A 274 -17.78 -6.93 1.70
N VAL A 275 -16.91 -7.55 0.90
CA VAL A 275 -15.88 -6.85 0.10
C VAL A 275 -16.51 -5.81 -0.84
N SER A 276 -17.67 -6.14 -1.43
CA SER A 276 -18.26 -5.30 -2.47
C SER A 276 -18.67 -3.93 -1.99
N GLN A 277 -19.30 -3.87 -0.83
CA GLN A 277 -19.67 -2.59 -0.25
C GLN A 277 -18.45 -1.77 0.20
N LEU A 278 -17.39 -2.43 0.68
CA LEU A 278 -16.14 -1.74 1.02
C LEU A 278 -15.46 -1.15 -0.22
N VAL A 279 -15.51 -1.85 -1.36
CA VAL A 279 -15.01 -1.36 -2.65
C VAL A 279 -15.83 -0.16 -3.14
N GLN A 280 -17.16 -0.25 -3.11
CA GLN A 280 -18.03 0.88 -3.43
C GLN A 280 -17.76 2.09 -2.53
N ARG A 281 -17.50 1.83 -1.24
CA ARG A 281 -17.17 2.89 -0.28
C ARG A 281 -15.83 3.54 -0.61
N ALA A 282 -14.80 2.76 -0.92
CA ALA A 282 -13.49 3.28 -1.31
C ALA A 282 -13.62 4.17 -2.55
N MET A 283 -14.28 3.68 -3.61
CA MET A 283 -14.50 4.49 -4.81
C MET A 283 -15.32 5.76 -4.50
N GLY A 284 -16.34 5.68 -3.65
CA GLY A 284 -17.15 6.84 -3.25
C GLY A 284 -16.38 7.91 -2.46
N ILE A 285 -15.38 7.51 -1.64
CA ILE A 285 -14.45 8.46 -1.00
C ILE A 285 -13.61 9.16 -2.06
N CYS A 286 -13.13 8.41 -3.06
CA CYS A 286 -12.29 8.94 -4.12
C CYS A 286 -13.09 9.88 -5.04
N ASP A 287 -14.33 9.52 -5.40
CA ASP A 287 -15.28 10.36 -6.12
C ASP A 287 -15.46 11.73 -5.43
N GLY A 288 -15.58 11.73 -4.10
CA GLY A 288 -15.75 12.96 -3.30
C GLY A 288 -14.49 13.82 -3.18
N ASN A 289 -13.31 13.20 -3.31
CA ASN A 289 -12.01 13.87 -3.24
C ASN A 289 -11.47 14.25 -4.63
N GLY A 290 -12.14 13.85 -5.72
CA GLY A 290 -11.70 14.10 -7.09
C GLY A 290 -10.57 13.19 -7.58
N ASP A 291 -10.29 12.08 -6.90
CA ASP A 291 -9.29 11.08 -7.34
C ASP A 291 -9.98 9.90 -8.05
N PHE A 292 -9.74 9.74 -9.34
CA PHE A 292 -10.30 8.67 -10.17
C PHE A 292 -9.32 7.54 -10.42
N SER A 293 -8.19 7.49 -9.69
CA SER A 293 -7.11 6.54 -9.97
C SER A 293 -7.49 5.07 -9.73
N TYR A 294 -8.63 4.80 -9.07
CA TYR A 294 -9.20 3.45 -8.95
C TYR A 294 -9.59 2.83 -10.31
N ILE A 295 -9.79 3.64 -11.36
CA ILE A 295 -10.09 3.11 -12.70
C ILE A 295 -8.92 2.32 -13.28
N TYR A 296 -7.70 2.52 -12.80
CA TYR A 296 -6.50 1.82 -13.25
C TYR A 296 -6.33 0.46 -12.56
N THR A 297 -7.40 -0.33 -12.60
CA THR A 297 -7.48 -1.67 -12.02
C THR A 297 -7.76 -2.73 -13.09
N THR A 298 -7.53 -4.00 -12.78
CA THR A 298 -7.81 -5.10 -13.71
C THR A 298 -9.29 -5.52 -13.71
N ASN A 299 -10.10 -4.93 -12.82
CA ASN A 299 -11.50 -5.29 -12.62
C ASN A 299 -12.34 -4.77 -13.81
N GLN A 300 -12.86 -5.69 -14.61
CA GLN A 300 -13.77 -5.36 -15.70
C GLN A 300 -15.13 -4.94 -15.16
N THR A 301 -15.71 -3.90 -15.74
CA THR A 301 -17.06 -3.47 -15.38
C THR A 301 -18.10 -4.48 -15.86
N GLN A 302 -19.15 -4.68 -15.06
CA GLN A 302 -20.40 -5.28 -15.53
C GLN A 302 -21.52 -4.24 -15.64
N ASP A 303 -21.26 -2.99 -15.24
CA ASP A 303 -22.25 -1.91 -15.22
C ASP A 303 -22.42 -1.31 -16.62
N ARG A 304 -23.63 -1.47 -17.17
CA ARG A 304 -23.99 -0.92 -18.48
C ARG A 304 -24.14 0.61 -18.47
N SER A 305 -24.37 1.21 -17.31
CA SER A 305 -24.61 2.65 -17.11
C SER A 305 -23.34 3.44 -16.79
N ARG A 306 -22.29 2.77 -16.29
CA ARG A 306 -20.99 3.37 -15.97
C ARG A 306 -19.87 2.46 -16.44
N LYS A 307 -19.72 2.37 -17.77
CA LYS A 307 -18.82 1.38 -18.39
C LYS A 307 -17.34 1.59 -18.06
N TRP A 308 -17.00 2.74 -17.51
CA TRP A 308 -15.65 3.10 -17.10
C TRP A 308 -15.35 2.76 -15.64
N ARG A 309 -16.39 2.51 -14.82
CA ARG A 309 -16.24 2.26 -13.39
C ARG A 309 -15.92 0.77 -13.17
N PRO A 310 -14.83 0.44 -12.47
CA PRO A 310 -14.51 -0.95 -12.15
C PRO A 310 -15.61 -1.63 -11.37
N ASP A 311 -15.77 -2.93 -11.60
CA ASP A 311 -16.72 -3.72 -10.84
C ASP A 311 -16.33 -3.83 -9.36
N ALA A 312 -17.36 -3.86 -8.52
CA ALA A 312 -17.20 -3.94 -7.08
C ALA A 312 -17.48 -5.33 -6.52
N GLU A 313 -17.67 -6.40 -7.29
CA GLU A 313 -17.96 -7.73 -6.71
C GLU A 313 -16.75 -8.37 -6.03
N SER A 314 -15.53 -7.88 -6.31
CA SER A 314 -14.27 -8.41 -5.80
C SER A 314 -13.28 -7.31 -5.41
N ASP A 315 -12.15 -7.71 -4.79
CA ASP A 315 -11.06 -6.79 -4.49
C ASP A 315 -10.63 -6.02 -5.75
N LEU A 316 -10.37 -4.73 -5.59
CA LEU A 316 -9.71 -3.93 -6.62
C LEU A 316 -8.24 -4.34 -6.71
N LEU A 317 -7.81 -4.78 -7.90
CA LEU A 317 -6.42 -5.13 -8.17
C LEU A 317 -5.81 -4.08 -9.10
N PRO A 318 -4.70 -3.42 -8.73
CA PRO A 318 -4.10 -2.41 -9.59
C PRO A 318 -3.56 -3.06 -10.88
N VAL A 319 -3.60 -2.30 -11.99
CA VAL A 319 -3.13 -2.78 -13.30
C VAL A 319 -1.67 -3.24 -13.26
N LEU A 320 -0.84 -2.57 -12.46
CA LEU A 320 0.52 -2.98 -12.12
C LEU A 320 0.71 -2.93 -10.61
N ARG A 321 1.40 -3.91 -10.06
CA ARG A 321 1.84 -3.92 -8.66
C ARG A 321 3.21 -3.25 -8.60
N TRP A 322 3.26 -1.94 -8.82
CA TRP A 322 4.50 -1.16 -8.80
C TRP A 322 4.24 0.20 -8.15
N HIS A 323 5.19 0.74 -7.40
CA HIS A 323 5.01 2.05 -6.78
C HIS A 323 4.75 3.13 -7.82
N ILE A 324 3.93 4.11 -7.45
CA ILE A 324 3.60 5.25 -8.30
C ILE A 324 4.07 6.55 -7.65
N TRP A 325 4.20 7.57 -8.49
CA TRP A 325 4.32 8.97 -8.06
C TRP A 325 3.17 9.77 -8.63
N GLY A 326 2.73 10.79 -7.89
CA GLY A 326 1.63 11.67 -8.27
C GLY A 326 0.51 11.71 -7.24
N ASP A 327 -0.33 12.73 -7.35
CA ASP A 327 -1.40 13.04 -6.38
C ASP A 327 -2.69 12.25 -6.62
N GLY A 328 -2.73 11.43 -7.69
CA GLY A 328 -3.92 10.71 -8.12
C GLY A 328 -4.40 11.19 -9.48
N GLN A 329 -5.52 10.65 -9.95
CA GLN A 329 -6.06 11.00 -11.25
C GLN A 329 -7.17 12.04 -11.06
N PRO A 330 -6.91 13.33 -11.32
CA PRO A 330 -7.93 14.34 -11.13
C PRO A 330 -9.12 14.09 -12.06
N GLY A 331 -10.32 14.35 -11.55
CA GLY A 331 -11.53 14.28 -12.33
C GLY A 331 -12.77 14.73 -11.58
N THR A 332 -13.90 14.71 -12.27
CA THR A 332 -15.22 14.97 -11.70
C THR A 332 -16.25 14.00 -12.25
N THR A 333 -17.39 13.86 -11.56
CA THR A 333 -18.52 13.09 -12.08
C THR A 333 -19.81 13.89 -12.06
N ALA A 334 -20.58 13.80 -13.14
CA ALA A 334 -21.92 14.38 -13.25
C ALA A 334 -22.81 13.43 -14.06
N ASP A 335 -24.01 13.13 -13.56
CA ASP A 335 -25.02 12.31 -14.25
C ASP A 335 -24.52 10.95 -14.76
N GLY A 336 -23.56 10.33 -14.05
CA GLY A 336 -22.97 9.03 -14.41
C GLY A 336 -21.77 9.11 -15.37
N ILE A 337 -21.50 10.30 -15.93
CA ILE A 337 -20.35 10.60 -16.77
C ILE A 337 -19.19 11.03 -15.88
N ALA A 338 -17.99 10.49 -16.12
CA ALA A 338 -16.76 10.99 -15.52
C ALA A 338 -15.99 11.88 -16.51
N GLU A 339 -15.47 13.00 -16.03
CA GLU A 339 -14.49 13.82 -16.75
C GLU A 339 -13.14 13.66 -16.06
N LEU A 340 -12.21 12.97 -16.71
CA LEU A 340 -10.82 12.89 -16.25
C LEU A 340 -10.05 14.12 -16.75
N GLN A 341 -9.30 14.75 -15.87
CA GLN A 341 -8.44 15.91 -16.17
C GLN A 341 -6.99 15.45 -16.31
N GLU A 342 -6.09 16.32 -16.77
CA GLU A 342 -4.64 16.01 -16.84
C GLU A 342 -4.36 14.71 -17.64
N MET A 343 -5.07 14.54 -18.76
CA MET A 343 -4.92 13.40 -19.66
C MET A 343 -4.19 13.83 -20.93
N VAL A 344 -3.25 13.02 -21.40
CA VAL A 344 -2.52 13.22 -22.65
C VAL A 344 -3.03 12.24 -23.70
N ARG A 345 -3.44 12.74 -24.87
CA ARG A 345 -3.79 11.89 -26.02
C ARG A 345 -2.54 11.23 -26.57
N LEU A 346 -2.62 9.94 -26.87
CA LEU A 346 -1.58 9.23 -27.60
C LEU A 346 -1.97 9.07 -29.07
N ASP A 347 -1.03 9.35 -29.96
CA ASP A 347 -1.14 9.04 -31.37
C ASP A 347 -0.55 7.65 -31.65
N LEU A 348 -1.45 6.66 -31.75
CA LEU A 348 -1.12 5.24 -31.92
C LEU A 348 -0.70 4.87 -33.36
N GLN A 349 -0.63 5.85 -34.27
CA GLN A 349 -0.23 5.64 -35.67
C GLN A 349 1.22 6.06 -35.93
N THR A 350 1.90 6.61 -34.93
CA THR A 350 3.26 7.14 -35.07
C THR A 350 4.28 6.22 -34.40
N GLU A 351 5.39 5.96 -35.10
CA GLU A 351 6.52 5.18 -34.57
C GLU A 351 7.21 5.91 -33.40
N PRO A 352 7.74 5.17 -32.40
CA PRO A 352 8.47 5.77 -31.29
C PRO A 352 9.74 6.46 -31.78
N SER A 353 10.09 7.60 -31.18
CA SER A 353 11.34 8.29 -31.52
C SER A 353 12.58 7.48 -31.07
N PRO A 354 13.77 7.72 -31.66
CA PRO A 354 15.01 7.10 -31.20
C PRO A 354 15.32 7.35 -29.71
N GLU A 355 14.90 8.49 -29.16
CA GLU A 355 15.05 8.82 -27.74
C GLU A 355 14.15 7.96 -26.87
N VAL A 356 12.91 7.72 -27.29
CA VAL A 356 11.98 6.80 -26.62
C VAL A 356 12.53 5.38 -26.65
N HIS A 357 13.05 4.93 -27.80
CA HIS A 357 13.71 3.63 -27.92
C HIS A 357 14.87 3.50 -26.92
N ALA A 358 15.77 4.48 -26.87
CA ALA A 358 16.89 4.47 -25.92
C ALA A 358 16.42 4.46 -24.46
N HIS A 359 15.37 5.22 -24.13
CA HIS A 359 14.79 5.27 -22.79
C HIS A 359 14.23 3.91 -22.36
N VAL A 360 13.38 3.31 -23.19
CA VAL A 360 12.73 2.03 -22.88
C VAL A 360 13.74 0.88 -22.85
N SER A 361 14.70 0.85 -23.78
CA SER A 361 15.78 -0.13 -23.75
C SER A 361 16.63 -0.01 -22.49
N LYS A 362 16.99 1.22 -22.08
CA LYS A 362 17.73 1.44 -20.83
C LYS A 362 16.94 0.96 -19.63
N TRP A 363 15.64 1.26 -19.56
CA TRP A 363 14.79 0.75 -18.49
C TRP A 363 14.75 -0.78 -18.50
N LEU A 364 14.53 -1.45 -19.63
CA LEU A 364 14.54 -2.91 -19.72
C LEU A 364 15.89 -3.52 -19.28
N CYS A 365 17.01 -2.91 -19.65
CA CYS A 365 18.33 -3.32 -19.19
C CYS A 365 18.49 -3.17 -17.67
N ASP A 366 18.24 -1.97 -17.14
CA ASP A 366 18.43 -1.65 -15.71
C ASP A 366 17.44 -2.44 -14.82
N PHE A 367 16.20 -2.57 -15.29
CA PHE A 367 15.10 -3.13 -14.53
C PHE A 367 15.00 -4.65 -14.65
N ALA A 368 15.02 -5.19 -15.87
CA ALA A 368 14.80 -6.61 -16.13
C ALA A 368 16.11 -7.39 -16.36
N GLY A 369 17.24 -6.71 -16.57
CA GLY A 369 18.56 -7.33 -16.72
C GLY A 369 18.84 -7.83 -18.15
N PHE A 370 18.16 -7.27 -19.15
CA PHE A 370 18.46 -7.58 -20.55
C PHE A 370 19.81 -6.99 -20.98
N HIS A 371 20.46 -7.62 -21.96
CA HIS A 371 21.68 -7.08 -22.55
C HIS A 371 21.33 -6.10 -23.68
N GLY A 372 22.05 -4.98 -23.77
CA GLY A 372 21.72 -3.90 -24.71
C GLY A 372 21.80 -4.29 -26.19
N ASP A 373 22.57 -5.32 -26.53
CA ASP A 373 22.64 -5.91 -27.87
C ASP A 373 21.35 -6.66 -28.28
N GLN A 374 20.59 -7.16 -27.29
CA GLN A 374 19.31 -7.84 -27.51
C GLN A 374 18.17 -6.87 -27.84
N LEU A 375 18.28 -5.59 -27.44
CA LEU A 375 17.22 -4.57 -27.57
C LEU A 375 17.54 -3.53 -28.66
N GLY A 376 18.33 -3.89 -29.66
CA GLY A 376 18.70 -3.01 -30.77
C GLY A 376 17.61 -2.78 -31.82
N ARG A 377 16.46 -3.48 -31.73
CA ARG A 377 15.33 -3.38 -32.66
C ARG A 377 14.02 -3.22 -31.89
N LEU A 378 13.06 -2.52 -32.48
CA LEU A 378 11.74 -2.30 -31.89
C LEU A 378 11.00 -3.61 -31.59
N GLU A 379 11.09 -4.59 -32.49
CA GLU A 379 10.41 -5.88 -32.34
C GLU A 379 10.92 -6.65 -31.10
N ALA A 380 12.18 -6.47 -30.73
CA ALA A 380 12.74 -7.06 -29.52
C ALA A 380 12.13 -6.41 -28.27
N ILE A 381 12.00 -5.07 -28.25
CA ILE A 381 11.33 -4.35 -27.16
C ILE A 381 9.88 -4.81 -27.02
N GLU A 382 9.13 -4.90 -28.12
CA GLU A 382 7.73 -5.34 -28.11
C GLU A 382 7.56 -6.77 -27.60
N SER A 383 8.52 -7.64 -27.87
CA SER A 383 8.56 -9.02 -27.35
C SER A 383 8.83 -9.06 -25.84
N GLU A 384 9.72 -8.21 -25.33
CA GLU A 384 10.13 -8.22 -23.92
C GLU A 384 9.23 -7.40 -22.99
N LEU A 385 8.58 -6.36 -23.50
CA LEU A 385 7.73 -5.46 -22.72
C LEU A 385 6.60 -6.19 -21.97
N PRO A 386 5.73 -6.98 -22.64
CA PRO A 386 4.68 -7.71 -21.95
C PRO A 386 5.22 -8.70 -20.92
N ARG A 387 6.36 -9.35 -21.18
CA ARG A 387 6.97 -10.30 -20.23
C ARG A 387 7.46 -9.58 -18.97
N THR A 388 8.05 -8.41 -19.15
CA THR A 388 8.52 -7.57 -18.05
C THR A 388 7.34 -7.04 -17.24
N LEU A 389 6.32 -6.48 -17.89
CA LEU A 389 5.12 -5.98 -17.21
C LEU A 389 4.35 -7.09 -16.48
N ARG A 390 4.24 -8.30 -17.04
CA ARG A 390 3.62 -9.46 -16.37
C ARG A 390 4.32 -9.82 -15.07
N SER A 391 5.63 -9.67 -15.03
CA SER A 391 6.40 -9.97 -13.82
C SER A 391 6.17 -8.99 -12.66
N ILE A 392 5.51 -7.85 -12.94
CA ILE A 392 5.04 -6.89 -11.95
C ILE A 392 3.50 -6.82 -11.90
N GLY A 393 2.81 -7.85 -12.40
CA GLY A 393 1.37 -8.04 -12.19
C GLY A 393 0.46 -7.67 -13.36
N PHE A 394 1.00 -7.19 -14.49
CA PHE A 394 0.18 -6.95 -15.68
C PHE A 394 -0.47 -8.24 -16.18
N THR A 395 -1.77 -8.22 -16.45
CA THR A 395 -2.51 -9.41 -16.94
C THR A 395 -3.11 -9.21 -18.34
N GLY A 396 -2.87 -8.04 -18.95
CA GLY A 396 -3.45 -7.68 -20.25
C GLY A 396 -2.79 -8.33 -21.47
N SER A 397 -3.16 -7.76 -22.62
CA SER A 397 -2.71 -8.18 -23.95
C SER A 397 -1.18 -8.10 -24.09
N ALA A 398 -0.60 -9.07 -24.78
CA ALA A 398 0.80 -9.02 -25.20
C ALA A 398 1.02 -8.16 -26.45
N VAL A 399 -0.05 -7.72 -27.11
CA VAL A 399 0.05 -6.89 -28.31
C VAL A 399 0.42 -5.48 -27.90
N CYS A 400 1.59 -5.04 -28.36
CA CYS A 400 2.09 -3.70 -28.12
C CYS A 400 1.65 -2.77 -29.25
N GLN A 401 1.09 -1.62 -28.90
CA GLN A 401 0.87 -0.55 -29.85
C GLN A 401 1.97 0.49 -29.72
N ARG A 402 2.33 1.10 -30.84
CA ARG A 402 3.39 2.09 -30.93
C ARG A 402 2.78 3.49 -30.92
N CYS A 403 3.45 4.43 -30.27
CA CYS A 403 3.13 5.84 -30.38
C CYS A 403 4.41 6.67 -30.33
N ARG A 404 4.34 7.94 -30.76
CA ARG A 404 5.49 8.86 -30.75
C ARG A 404 6.24 8.88 -29.41
N THR A 405 5.51 8.77 -28.31
CA THR A 405 6.01 8.93 -26.94
C THR A 405 6.29 7.60 -26.23
N GLY A 406 6.07 6.45 -26.86
CA GLY A 406 6.23 5.17 -26.17
C GLY A 406 5.49 3.99 -26.77
N PHE A 407 5.28 3.02 -25.91
CA PHE A 407 4.60 1.77 -26.17
C PHE A 407 3.34 1.70 -25.31
N VAL A 408 2.24 1.22 -25.88
CA VAL A 408 0.95 1.12 -25.19
C VAL A 408 0.51 -0.34 -25.17
N LEU A 409 0.26 -0.86 -23.97
CA LEU A 409 -0.31 -2.17 -23.75
C LEU A 409 -1.68 -2.03 -23.10
N THR A 410 -2.62 -2.85 -23.52
CA THR A 410 -4.02 -2.77 -23.13
C THR A 410 -4.41 -3.95 -22.26
N GLN A 411 -5.28 -3.71 -21.27
CA GLN A 411 -5.76 -4.74 -20.36
C GLN A 411 -6.60 -5.81 -21.06
N GLU A 412 -7.11 -5.52 -22.25
CA GLU A 412 -7.89 -6.41 -23.11
C GLU A 412 -7.35 -6.39 -24.53
N GLU A 413 -7.58 -7.46 -25.28
CA GLU A 413 -7.25 -7.50 -26.70
C GLU A 413 -8.15 -6.54 -27.50
N ILE A 414 -7.55 -5.89 -28.50
CA ILE A 414 -8.25 -5.02 -29.45
C ILE A 414 -8.38 -5.78 -30.75
N GLN A 415 -9.61 -5.87 -31.24
CA GLN A 415 -9.93 -6.54 -32.48
C GLN A 415 -9.53 -5.67 -33.68
N PRO A 416 -9.12 -6.26 -34.82
CA PRO A 416 -8.65 -5.50 -35.97
C PRO A 416 -9.65 -4.52 -36.59
N HIS A 417 -10.95 -4.69 -36.34
CA HIS A 417 -12.02 -3.84 -36.86
C HIS A 417 -12.41 -2.70 -35.90
N GLU A 418 -11.84 -2.68 -34.69
CA GLU A 418 -12.15 -1.66 -33.70
C GLU A 418 -11.23 -0.43 -33.87
N THR A 419 -11.81 0.74 -33.61
CA THR A 419 -11.05 2.00 -33.55
C THR A 419 -10.70 2.30 -32.10
N VAL A 420 -9.48 2.80 -31.88
CA VAL A 420 -8.92 3.00 -30.53
C VAL A 420 -8.34 4.39 -30.38
N GLU A 421 -8.74 5.07 -29.31
CA GLU A 421 -8.11 6.30 -28.85
C GLU A 421 -7.59 6.08 -27.43
N ALA A 422 -6.27 6.22 -27.25
CA ALA A 422 -5.64 6.06 -25.95
C ALA A 422 -5.31 7.41 -25.31
N TYR A 423 -5.54 7.48 -24.00
CA TYR A 423 -5.29 8.63 -23.15
C TYR A 423 -4.53 8.17 -21.92
N VAL A 424 -3.51 8.90 -21.49
CA VAL A 424 -2.71 8.55 -20.32
C VAL A 424 -2.61 9.69 -19.35
N SER A 425 -2.46 9.36 -18.07
CA SER A 425 -2.35 10.34 -16.99
C SER A 425 -1.03 11.12 -17.09
N SER A 426 -1.06 12.45 -16.96
CA SER A 426 0.15 13.24 -16.70
C SER A 426 0.41 13.45 -15.20
N SER A 427 -0.62 13.26 -14.37
CA SER A 427 -0.59 13.42 -12.92
C SER A 427 0.02 12.22 -12.18
N ILE A 428 -0.21 11.00 -12.69
CA ILE A 428 0.33 9.74 -12.16
C ILE A 428 1.43 9.21 -13.07
N ARG A 429 2.49 8.66 -12.48
CA ARG A 429 3.53 7.97 -13.22
C ARG A 429 4.16 6.81 -12.47
N TRP A 430 4.64 5.84 -13.23
CA TRP A 430 5.70 4.92 -12.84
C TRP A 430 7.07 5.49 -13.24
N ALA A 431 8.14 4.77 -12.93
CA ALA A 431 9.50 5.18 -13.26
C ALA A 431 9.76 5.11 -14.78
N PHE A 432 8.92 4.34 -15.49
CA PHE A 432 9.07 3.94 -16.87
C PHE A 432 7.88 4.31 -17.74
N GLY A 433 6.86 4.99 -17.20
CA GLY A 433 5.62 5.19 -17.93
C GLY A 433 4.47 5.72 -17.07
N THR A 434 3.25 5.57 -17.56
CA THR A 434 2.04 6.10 -16.91
C THR A 434 0.81 5.22 -17.20
N PRO A 435 -0.13 5.09 -16.24
CA PRO A 435 -1.42 4.45 -16.50
C PRO A 435 -2.29 5.31 -17.41
N GLY A 436 -3.26 4.68 -18.05
CA GLY A 436 -4.23 5.38 -18.89
C GLY A 436 -5.49 4.59 -19.16
N ILE A 437 -6.31 5.13 -20.06
CA ILE A 437 -7.52 4.51 -20.55
C ILE A 437 -7.59 4.61 -22.08
N ALA A 438 -8.06 3.55 -22.72
CA ALA A 438 -8.38 3.52 -24.13
C ALA A 438 -9.89 3.51 -24.32
N GLN A 439 -10.39 4.39 -25.18
CA GLN A 439 -11.74 4.33 -25.70
C GLN A 439 -11.71 3.47 -26.97
N VAL A 440 -12.45 2.36 -26.94
CA VAL A 440 -12.51 1.45 -28.08
C VAL A 440 -13.93 1.39 -28.61
N ARG A 441 -14.07 1.56 -29.93
CA ARG A 441 -15.35 1.58 -30.64
C ARG A 441 -15.35 0.51 -31.72
N ASP A 442 -16.38 -0.32 -31.71
CA ASP A 442 -16.65 -1.25 -32.80
C ASP A 442 -17.16 -0.44 -34.02
N GLY A 443 -16.56 -0.65 -35.19
CA GLY A 443 -16.80 0.10 -36.43
C GLY A 443 -18.23 0.07 -36.98
N GLY A 444 -19.17 -0.58 -36.28
CA GLY A 444 -20.60 -0.60 -36.61
C GLY A 444 -21.55 -0.19 -35.47
N THR A 445 -21.08 0.22 -34.29
CA THR A 445 -21.95 0.60 -33.16
C THR A 445 -21.48 1.85 -32.43
N ASP A 446 -22.41 2.60 -31.83
CA ASP A 446 -22.09 3.71 -30.90
C ASP A 446 -21.61 3.20 -29.53
N ASN A 447 -21.34 1.91 -29.38
CA ASN A 447 -20.93 1.32 -28.12
C ASN A 447 -19.44 1.56 -27.88
N VAL A 448 -19.13 2.40 -26.90
CA VAL A 448 -17.77 2.61 -26.40
C VAL A 448 -17.49 1.64 -25.26
N ARG A 449 -16.35 0.94 -25.34
CA ARG A 449 -15.75 0.23 -24.21
C ARG A 449 -14.50 0.97 -23.74
N TYR A 450 -14.27 0.95 -22.43
CA TYR A 450 -13.11 1.58 -21.81
C TYR A 450 -12.16 0.51 -21.29
N ILE A 451 -10.90 0.57 -21.72
CA ILE A 451 -9.88 -0.42 -21.35
C ILE A 451 -8.76 0.30 -20.64
N VAL A 452 -8.30 -0.23 -19.52
CA VAL A 452 -7.08 0.29 -18.87
C VAL A 452 -5.88 0.07 -19.78
N VAL A 453 -5.01 1.07 -19.88
CA VAL A 453 -3.75 0.96 -20.61
C VAL A 453 -2.54 1.24 -19.73
N VAL A 454 -1.44 0.59 -20.09
CA VAL A 454 -0.11 0.84 -19.56
C VAL A 454 0.70 1.45 -20.68
N HIS A 455 1.09 2.72 -20.53
CA HIS A 455 2.08 3.33 -21.40
C HIS A 455 3.47 3.17 -20.81
N VAL A 456 4.44 2.82 -21.65
CA VAL A 456 5.86 2.71 -21.32
C VAL A 456 6.65 3.67 -22.20
N GLY A 457 7.29 4.65 -21.57
CA GLY A 457 8.00 5.74 -22.24
C GLY A 457 8.42 6.84 -21.25
N PRO A 458 9.14 7.87 -21.73
CA PRO A 458 9.54 9.00 -20.90
C PRO A 458 8.34 9.80 -20.37
N THR A 459 8.58 10.63 -19.35
CA THR A 459 7.54 11.48 -18.75
C THR A 459 7.00 12.50 -19.76
N LEU A 460 5.68 12.67 -19.81
CA LEU A 460 4.96 13.45 -20.82
C LEU A 460 4.79 14.94 -20.47
N ARG A 461 5.74 15.54 -19.72
CA ARG A 461 5.58 16.91 -19.15
C ARG A 461 5.38 18.04 -20.18
N ASN A 462 5.74 17.80 -21.43
CA ASN A 462 5.66 18.80 -22.50
C ASN A 462 4.51 18.52 -23.48
N GLU A 463 3.73 17.46 -23.24
CA GLU A 463 2.61 17.11 -24.09
C GLU A 463 1.36 17.90 -23.67
N PRO A 464 0.48 18.26 -24.62
CA PRO A 464 -0.74 18.98 -24.30
C PRO A 464 -1.69 18.10 -23.49
N GLU A 465 -2.07 18.60 -22.33
CA GLU A 465 -3.09 18.00 -21.48
C GLU A 465 -4.50 18.40 -21.95
N GLN A 466 -5.46 17.52 -21.73
CA GLN A 466 -6.87 17.76 -22.00
C GLN A 466 -7.75 17.01 -20.99
N SER A 467 -9.03 17.37 -20.98
CA SER A 467 -10.06 16.56 -20.32
C SER A 467 -10.55 15.43 -21.21
N VAL A 468 -10.88 14.28 -20.61
CA VAL A 468 -11.44 13.11 -21.29
C VAL A 468 -12.76 12.73 -20.64
N LEU A 469 -13.82 12.68 -21.44
CA LEU A 469 -15.15 12.25 -20.99
C LEU A 469 -15.29 10.73 -21.11
N LEU A 470 -15.74 10.11 -20.02
CA LEU A 470 -16.09 8.70 -19.91
C LEU A 470 -17.60 8.58 -19.67
N LEU A 471 -18.29 8.23 -20.74
CA LEU A 471 -19.74 8.02 -20.82
C LEU A 471 -20.21 6.73 -20.14
#